data_AF-A0A0S8F2M4-F1
#
_entry.id   AF-A0A0S8F2M4-F1
#
_cell.length_a   1.000
_cell.length_b   1.000
_cell.length_c   1.000
_cell.angle_alpha   90.00
_cell.angle_beta   90.00
_cell.angle_gamma   90.00
#
_symmetry.space_group_name_H-M   'P 1'
#
loop_
_entity.id
_entity.type
_entity.pdbx_description
1 polymer ?
#
loop_
_entity_poly.entity_id
_entity_poly.type
_entity_poly.pdbx_seq_one_letter_code
_entity_poly.pdbx_strand_id
1 'polypeptide(L)'
;MEQTGVKPGENNPLKFAPDVDEALDALLFYRGAKYLPPMEALEEAYVDLRAHERALVAAMKAAFDEQLAGFDPDKLEALFNRGLRRGALKGMSNPAKFWDLYREHYDLTEKRAERSFDEVTARVFAEAYSAEIRRLAKLRAAGR
;
A
#
# COMPACT_ATOMS: atom_id res chain seq x y z
N MET A 1 -6.73 -4.61 -19.58
CA MET A 1 -7.54 -3.45 -19.16
C MET A 1 -8.90 -4.00 -18.77
N GLU A 2 -9.15 -4.21 -17.48
CA GLU A 2 -10.49 -4.54 -17.01
C GLU A 2 -11.35 -3.29 -17.15
N GLN A 3 -12.27 -3.29 -18.12
CA GLN A 3 -13.29 -2.27 -18.21
C GLN A 3 -14.25 -2.50 -17.03
N THR A 4 -14.25 -1.60 -16.06
CA THR A 4 -15.30 -1.51 -15.05
C THR A 4 -16.55 -0.97 -15.74
N GLY A 5 -17.35 -1.86 -16.33
CA GLY A 5 -18.63 -1.50 -16.92
C GLY A 5 -19.56 -0.97 -15.84
N VAL A 6 -19.89 0.33 -15.92
CA VAL A 6 -20.92 0.97 -15.10
C VAL A 6 -22.25 0.29 -15.41
N LYS A 7 -22.78 -0.49 -14.47
CA LYS A 7 -24.13 -1.06 -14.57
C LYS A 7 -25.14 -0.05 -14.02
N PRO A 8 -26.20 0.31 -14.77
CA PRO A 8 -27.27 1.16 -14.24
C PRO A 8 -27.92 0.51 -13.01
N GLY A 9 -28.04 1.25 -11.90
CA GLY A 9 -28.65 0.78 -10.65
C GLY A 9 -27.69 0.35 -9.54
N GLU A 10 -26.39 0.24 -9.83
CA GLU A 10 -25.35 -0.09 -8.83
C GLU A 10 -24.40 1.10 -8.57
N ASN A 11 -24.70 2.29 -9.10
CA ASN A 11 -23.79 3.43 -9.02
C ASN A 11 -24.04 4.26 -7.75
N ASN A 12 -23.01 4.42 -6.93
CA ASN A 12 -23.07 5.29 -5.76
C ASN A 12 -22.81 6.76 -6.17
N PRO A 13 -23.77 7.68 -5.97
CA PRO A 13 -23.60 9.09 -6.37
C PRO A 13 -22.40 9.75 -5.67
N LEU A 14 -22.08 9.37 -4.43
CA LEU A 14 -20.94 9.92 -3.69
C LEU A 14 -19.58 9.55 -4.27
N LYS A 15 -19.51 8.50 -5.11
CA LYS A 15 -18.25 8.04 -5.73
C LYS A 15 -18.05 8.52 -7.15
N PHE A 16 -19.16 8.79 -7.86
CA PHE A 16 -19.15 8.97 -9.32
C PHE A 16 -19.78 10.28 -9.79
N ALA A 17 -20.34 11.10 -8.89
CA ALA A 17 -20.77 12.43 -9.26
C ALA A 17 -19.54 13.29 -9.66
N PRO A 18 -19.67 14.17 -10.67
CA PRO A 18 -18.62 15.11 -11.06
C PRO A 18 -18.24 16.09 -9.95
N ASP A 19 -19.22 16.52 -9.16
CA ASP A 19 -19.04 17.45 -8.05
C ASP A 19 -20.06 17.20 -6.91
N VAL A 20 -19.95 18.02 -5.88
CA VAL A 20 -20.76 17.91 -4.65
C VAL A 20 -22.23 18.26 -4.90
N ASP A 21 -22.51 19.27 -5.73
CA ASP A 21 -23.89 19.72 -5.99
C ASP A 21 -24.64 18.63 -6.77
N GLU A 22 -24.01 18.04 -7.78
CA GLU A 22 -24.56 16.90 -8.52
C GLU A 22 -24.74 15.66 -7.62
N ALA A 23 -23.84 15.42 -6.67
CA ALA A 23 -23.98 14.32 -5.70
C ALA A 23 -25.20 14.53 -4.79
N LEU A 24 -25.40 15.76 -4.30
CA LEU A 24 -26.52 16.13 -3.45
C LEU A 24 -27.84 16.06 -4.22
N ASP A 25 -27.88 16.53 -5.47
CA ASP A 25 -29.07 16.43 -6.32
C ASP A 25 -29.45 14.96 -6.57
N ALA A 26 -28.44 14.11 -6.83
CA ALA A 26 -28.62 12.68 -7.00
C ALA A 26 -29.12 11.98 -5.72
N LEU A 27 -28.70 12.44 -4.54
CA LEU A 27 -29.13 11.89 -3.26
C LEU A 27 -30.51 12.39 -2.80
N LEU A 28 -30.84 13.65 -3.04
CA LEU A 28 -32.02 14.28 -2.42
C LEU A 28 -33.22 14.37 -3.36
N PHE A 29 -32.98 14.54 -4.66
CA PHE A 29 -34.04 14.88 -5.61
C PHE A 29 -34.21 13.85 -6.73
N TYR A 30 -33.19 13.07 -7.06
CA TYR A 30 -33.27 12.07 -8.12
C TYR A 30 -34.19 10.90 -7.75
N ARG A 31 -35.16 10.61 -8.63
CA ARG A 31 -36.19 9.57 -8.44
C ARG A 31 -36.04 8.38 -9.41
N GLY A 32 -34.99 8.38 -10.25
CA GLY A 32 -34.76 7.32 -11.23
C GLY A 32 -33.93 6.17 -10.68
N ALA A 33 -33.74 5.11 -11.48
CA ALA A 33 -33.02 3.90 -11.08
C ALA A 33 -31.52 3.91 -11.43
N LYS A 34 -30.93 5.07 -11.77
CA LYS A 34 -29.50 5.17 -12.13
C LYS A 34 -28.57 5.00 -10.92
N TYR A 35 -28.98 5.51 -9.76
CA TYR A 35 -28.17 5.58 -8.54
C TYR A 35 -28.78 4.73 -7.43
N LEU A 36 -27.93 4.32 -6.49
CA LEU A 36 -28.37 3.70 -5.24
C LEU A 36 -29.28 4.64 -4.45
N PRO A 37 -30.27 4.10 -3.69
CA PRO A 37 -31.04 4.89 -2.75
C PRO A 37 -30.13 5.59 -1.72
N PRO A 38 -30.53 6.75 -1.17
CA PRO A 38 -29.61 7.61 -0.42
C PRO A 38 -28.98 6.95 0.80
N MET A 39 -29.78 6.17 1.54
CA MET A 39 -29.29 5.44 2.72
C MET A 39 -28.29 4.34 2.35
N GLU A 40 -28.56 3.60 1.27
CA GLU A 40 -27.66 2.55 0.77
C GLU A 40 -26.37 3.16 0.22
N ALA A 41 -26.46 4.28 -0.50
CA ALA A 41 -25.31 5.02 -1.00
C ALA A 41 -24.41 5.51 0.15
N LEU A 42 -25.00 6.08 1.20
CA LEU A 42 -24.25 6.57 2.36
C LEU A 42 -23.61 5.42 3.14
N GLU A 43 -24.34 4.33 3.38
CA GLU A 43 -23.82 3.16 4.07
C GLU A 43 -22.65 2.53 3.31
N GLU A 44 -22.80 2.36 2.00
CA GLU A 44 -21.73 1.82 1.15
C GLU A 44 -20.49 2.73 1.15
N ALA A 45 -20.67 4.05 0.99
CA ALA A 45 -19.56 5.00 1.03
C ALA A 45 -18.84 4.99 2.39
N TYR A 46 -19.60 4.92 3.48
CA TYR A 46 -19.05 4.83 4.84
C TYR A 46 -18.24 3.53 5.04
N VAL A 47 -18.79 2.40 4.63
CA VAL A 47 -18.11 1.10 4.74
C VAL A 47 -16.81 1.10 3.94
N ASP A 48 -16.83 1.64 2.72
CA ASP A 48 -15.66 1.69 1.86
C ASP A 48 -14.59 2.63 2.41
N LEU A 49 -14.97 3.79 2.96
CA LEU A 49 -14.03 4.70 3.62
C LEU A 49 -13.35 4.03 4.82
N ARG A 50 -14.12 3.34 5.66
CA ARG A 50 -13.60 2.59 6.81
C ARG A 50 -12.67 1.45 6.38
N ALA A 51 -12.98 0.80 5.25
CA ALA A 51 -12.11 -0.24 4.70
C ALA A 51 -10.80 0.36 4.15
N HIS A 52 -10.89 1.48 3.46
CA HIS A 52 -9.74 2.23 2.95
C HIS A 52 -8.81 2.65 4.08
N GLU A 53 -9.32 3.27 5.15
CA GLU A 53 -8.51 3.71 6.30
C GLU A 53 -7.76 2.55 6.95
N ARG A 54 -8.43 1.40 7.13
CA ARG A 54 -7.80 0.19 7.69
C ARG A 54 -6.75 -0.39 6.77
N ALA A 55 -7.05 -0.50 5.48
CA ALA A 55 -6.11 -0.97 4.47
C ALA A 55 -4.89 -0.06 4.36
N LEU A 56 -5.08 1.26 4.46
CA LEU A 56 -4.01 2.24 4.47
C LEU A 56 -3.06 2.05 5.65
N VAL A 57 -3.60 1.88 6.87
CA VAL A 57 -2.78 1.63 8.07
C VAL A 57 -2.03 0.30 7.96
N ALA A 58 -2.69 -0.77 7.52
CA ALA A 58 -2.06 -2.08 7.34
C ALA A 58 -0.93 -2.04 6.30
N ALA A 59 -1.18 -1.38 5.16
CA ALA A 59 -0.20 -1.20 4.10
C ALA A 59 1.00 -0.36 4.53
N MET A 60 0.74 0.73 5.28
CA MET A 60 1.78 1.57 5.85
C MET A 60 2.67 0.77 6.81
N LYS A 61 2.07 -0.05 7.68
CA LYS A 61 2.84 -0.92 8.57
C LYS A 61 3.73 -1.89 7.78
N ALA A 62 3.18 -2.55 6.77
CA ALA A 62 3.93 -3.50 5.94
C ALA A 62 5.10 -2.82 5.20
N ALA A 63 4.88 -1.62 4.69
CA ALA A 63 5.92 -0.81 4.06
C ALA A 63 7.06 -0.47 5.04
N PHE A 64 6.73 -0.05 6.26
CA PHE A 64 7.73 0.22 7.29
C PHE A 64 8.49 -1.03 7.71
N ASP A 65 7.79 -2.16 7.88
CA ASP A 65 8.43 -3.44 8.21
C ASP A 65 9.43 -3.85 7.11
N GLU A 66 9.09 -3.65 5.82
CA GLU A 66 10.00 -3.92 4.69
C GLU A 66 11.23 -3.01 4.72
N GLN A 67 11.06 -1.72 5.01
CA GLN A 67 12.20 -0.80 5.13
C GLN A 67 13.12 -1.21 6.29
N LEU A 68 12.56 -1.53 7.46
CA LEU A 68 13.32 -2.02 8.61
C LEU A 68 14.04 -3.34 8.31
N ALA A 69 13.42 -4.22 7.52
CA ALA A 69 14.01 -5.49 7.12
C ALA A 69 15.24 -5.34 6.22
N GLY A 70 15.45 -4.17 5.59
CA GLY A 70 16.68 -3.81 4.89
C GLY A 70 17.86 -3.51 5.82
N PHE A 71 17.58 -3.15 7.08
CA PHE A 71 18.58 -2.89 8.13
C PHE A 71 18.83 -4.10 9.04
N ASP A 72 18.30 -5.26 8.68
CA ASP A 72 18.51 -6.51 9.40
C ASP A 72 20.03 -6.85 9.44
N PRO A 73 20.64 -6.95 10.64
CA PRO A 73 22.08 -7.14 10.77
C PRO A 73 22.58 -8.43 10.12
N ASP A 74 21.79 -9.51 10.17
CA ASP A 74 22.18 -10.80 9.60
C ASP A 74 22.18 -10.74 8.06
N LYS A 75 21.21 -10.02 7.48
CA LYS A 75 21.16 -9.80 6.02
C LYS A 75 22.30 -8.90 5.56
N LEU A 76 22.60 -7.84 6.30
CA LEU A 76 23.71 -6.94 6.01
C LEU A 76 25.05 -7.67 6.12
N GLU A 77 25.25 -8.46 7.18
CA GLU A 77 26.44 -9.28 7.33
C GLU A 77 26.60 -10.27 6.17
N ALA A 78 25.53 -10.97 5.77
CA ALA A 78 25.56 -11.88 4.62
C ALA A 78 25.88 -11.14 3.29
N LEU A 79 25.29 -9.96 3.08
CA LEU A 79 25.54 -9.11 1.92
C LEU A 79 27.00 -8.67 1.86
N PHE A 80 27.54 -8.15 2.95
CA PHE A 80 28.91 -7.69 3.07
C PHE A 80 29.91 -8.84 2.90
N ASN A 81 29.65 -9.98 3.54
CA ASN A 81 30.47 -11.19 3.39
C ASN A 81 30.51 -11.68 1.93
N ARG A 82 29.40 -11.60 1.19
CA ARG A 82 29.36 -11.93 -0.25
C ARG A 82 30.16 -10.95 -1.11
N GLY A 83 30.19 -9.66 -0.74
CA GLY A 83 31.05 -8.65 -1.38
C GLY A 83 32.54 -8.91 -1.12
N LEU A 84 32.89 -9.19 0.14
CA LEU A 84 34.26 -9.47 0.57
C LEU A 84 34.86 -10.73 -0.07
N ARG A 85 34.06 -11.79 -0.26
CA ARG A 85 34.48 -13.03 -0.93
C ARG A 85 34.90 -12.82 -2.40
N ARG A 86 34.42 -11.75 -3.06
CA ARG A 86 34.83 -11.39 -4.43
C ARG A 86 36.15 -10.64 -4.50
N GLY A 87 36.62 -10.06 -3.39
CA GLY A 87 37.85 -9.27 -3.33
C GLY A 87 38.88 -9.86 -2.37
N ALA A 88 39.51 -10.98 -2.76
CA ALA A 88 40.80 -11.54 -2.31
C ALA A 88 41.23 -11.54 -0.81
N LEU A 89 40.42 -11.05 0.14
CA LEU A 89 40.72 -10.98 1.57
C LEU A 89 39.82 -11.96 2.32
N LYS A 90 40.19 -13.24 2.27
CA LYS A 90 39.68 -14.27 3.19
C LYS A 90 40.48 -14.16 4.49
N GLY A 91 39.82 -13.93 5.63
CA GLY A 91 40.34 -14.45 6.91
C GLY A 91 40.29 -13.54 8.14
N MET A 92 39.97 -12.25 8.05
CA MET A 92 39.79 -11.42 9.26
C MET A 92 38.48 -10.65 9.18
N SER A 93 37.56 -10.90 10.12
CA SER A 93 36.52 -9.92 10.43
C SER A 93 37.25 -8.67 10.92
N ASN A 94 37.31 -7.65 10.06
CA ASN A 94 37.80 -6.34 10.46
C ASN A 94 36.56 -5.48 10.74
N PRO A 95 36.21 -5.22 12.01
CA PRO A 95 35.05 -4.40 12.37
C PRO A 95 35.06 -3.04 11.68
N ALA A 96 36.24 -2.46 11.46
CA ALA A 96 36.38 -1.18 10.74
C ALA A 96 35.92 -1.31 9.28
N LYS A 97 36.19 -2.44 8.63
CA LYS A 97 35.77 -2.70 7.24
C LYS A 97 34.26 -2.92 7.13
N PHE A 98 33.64 -3.58 8.11
CA PHE A 98 32.19 -3.72 8.16
C PHE A 98 31.50 -2.37 8.36
N TRP A 99 32.09 -1.49 9.17
CA TRP A 99 31.60 -0.12 9.34
C TRP A 99 31.69 0.70 8.04
N ASP A 100 32.79 0.58 7.29
CA ASP A 100 32.93 1.23 5.98
C ASP A 100 31.86 0.75 4.99
N LEU A 101 31.64 -0.57 4.91
CA LEU A 101 30.61 -1.17 4.06
C LEU A 101 29.19 -0.74 4.46
N TYR A 102 28.94 -0.61 5.76
CA TYR A 102 27.67 -0.10 6.25
C TYR A 102 27.43 1.35 5.83
N ARG A 103 28.45 2.22 5.97
CA ARG A 103 28.35 3.63 5.55
C ARG A 103 28.05 3.76 4.05
N GLU A 104 28.73 2.96 3.22
CA GLU A 104 28.46 2.91 1.77
C GLU A 104 27.03 2.43 1.49
N HIS A 105 26.59 1.37 2.16
CA HIS A 105 25.22 0.85 2.02
C HIS A 105 24.16 1.88 2.41
N TYR A 106 24.38 2.61 3.51
CA TYR A 106 23.48 3.66 3.97
C TYR A 106 23.35 4.80 2.95
N ASP A 107 24.47 5.34 2.44
CA ASP A 107 24.49 6.41 1.44
C ASP A 107 23.77 6.00 0.14
N LEU A 108 23.94 4.75 -0.30
CA LEU A 108 23.19 4.21 -1.45
C LEU A 108 21.69 4.10 -1.18
N THR A 109 21.31 3.73 0.04
CA THR A 109 19.91 3.56 0.47
C THR A 109 19.22 4.92 0.58
N GLU A 110 19.88 5.90 1.17
CA GLU A 110 19.42 7.29 1.29
C GLU A 110 19.21 7.91 -0.10
N LYS A 111 20.22 7.84 -0.98
CA LYS A 111 20.11 8.35 -2.36
C LYS A 111 19.00 7.70 -3.17
N ARG A 112 18.67 6.43 -2.88
CA ARG A 112 17.54 5.77 -3.51
C ARG A 112 16.22 6.30 -2.97
N ALA A 113 16.11 6.45 -1.64
CA ALA A 113 14.93 6.98 -0.97
C ALA A 113 14.61 8.43 -1.36
N GLU A 114 15.63 9.29 -1.57
CA GLU A 114 15.45 10.67 -2.04
C GLU A 114 14.85 10.77 -3.44
N ARG A 115 15.14 9.78 -4.31
CA ARG A 115 14.73 9.81 -5.71
C ARG A 115 13.31 9.31 -5.92
N SER A 116 12.90 8.32 -5.14
CA SER A 116 11.53 7.82 -5.14
C SER A 116 11.27 7.00 -3.88
N PHE A 117 10.00 6.87 -3.53
CA PHE A 117 9.59 5.73 -2.72
C PHE A 117 10.09 4.46 -3.44
N ASP A 118 10.89 3.65 -2.75
CA ASP A 118 11.53 2.48 -3.37
C ASP A 118 10.47 1.55 -3.97
N GLU A 119 10.71 1.05 -5.19
CA GLU A 119 9.74 0.23 -5.93
C GLU A 119 9.30 -1.01 -5.16
N VAL A 120 10.19 -1.58 -4.33
CA VAL A 120 9.87 -2.73 -3.49
C VAL A 120 8.91 -2.31 -2.38
N THR A 121 9.20 -1.21 -1.69
CA THR A 121 8.30 -0.69 -0.65
C THR A 121 6.94 -0.28 -1.23
N ALA A 122 6.91 0.33 -2.41
CA ALA A 122 5.68 0.68 -3.13
C ALA A 122 4.83 -0.57 -3.43
N ARG A 123 5.48 -1.63 -3.90
CA ARG A 123 4.83 -2.91 -4.18
C ARG A 123 4.30 -3.56 -2.91
N VAL A 124 5.10 -3.64 -1.84
CA VAL A 124 4.68 -4.22 -0.55
C VAL A 124 3.47 -3.47 0.01
N PHE A 125 3.48 -2.13 -0.07
CA PHE A 125 2.33 -1.32 0.29
C PHE A 125 1.09 -1.71 -0.51
N ALA A 126 1.18 -1.73 -1.84
CA ALA A 126 0.04 -2.02 -2.72
C ALA A 126 -0.53 -3.44 -2.51
N GLU A 127 0.35 -4.42 -2.30
CA GLU A 127 -0.02 -5.81 -2.00
C GLU A 127 -0.74 -5.91 -0.66
N ALA A 128 -0.20 -5.30 0.39
CA ALA A 128 -0.78 -5.30 1.73
C ALA A 128 -2.14 -4.57 1.77
N TYR A 129 -2.24 -3.41 1.10
CA TYR A 129 -3.50 -2.68 0.95
C TYR A 129 -4.56 -3.55 0.29
N SER A 130 -4.23 -4.14 -0.86
CA SER A 130 -5.17 -4.97 -1.63
C SER A 130 -5.57 -6.24 -0.87
N ALA A 131 -4.64 -6.82 -0.11
CA ALA A 131 -4.93 -7.97 0.75
C ALA A 131 -5.92 -7.61 1.86
N GLU A 132 -5.74 -6.47 2.52
CA GLU A 132 -6.65 -6.00 3.57
C GLU A 132 -8.04 -5.68 3.01
N ILE A 133 -8.13 -5.00 1.87
CA ILE A 133 -9.43 -4.76 1.18
C ILE A 133 -10.14 -6.08 0.90
N ARG A 134 -9.44 -7.08 0.32
CA ARG A 134 -10.03 -8.42 0.07
C ARG A 134 -10.46 -9.12 1.36
N ARG A 135 -9.68 -8.99 2.44
CA ARG A 135 -10.00 -9.58 3.75
C ARG A 135 -11.27 -8.97 4.34
N LEU A 136 -11.39 -7.64 4.31
CA LEU A 136 -12.56 -6.92 4.81
C LEU A 136 -13.82 -7.23 3.99
N ALA A 137 -13.69 -7.31 2.66
CA ALA A 137 -14.79 -7.73 1.78
C ALA A 137 -15.29 -9.15 2.11
N LYS A 138 -14.37 -10.10 2.35
CA LYS A 138 -14.74 -11.47 2.77
C LYS A 138 -15.46 -11.50 4.11
N LEU A 139 -14.98 -10.75 5.11
CA LEU A 139 -15.63 -10.67 6.42
C LEU A 139 -17.04 -10.10 6.33
N ARG A 140 -17.25 -9.09 5.48
CA ARG A 140 -18.59 -8.54 5.20
C ARG A 140 -19.51 -9.57 4.55
N ALA A 141 -18.99 -10.38 3.62
CA ALA A 141 -19.77 -11.42 2.97
C ALA A 141 -20.15 -12.56 3.93
N ALA A 142 -19.29 -12.90 4.89
CA ALA A 142 -19.55 -13.96 5.88
C ALA A 142 -20.49 -13.54 7.03
N GLY A 143 -20.65 -12.24 7.27
CA GLY A 143 -21.55 -11.70 8.29
C GLY A 143 -22.95 -11.33 7.79
N ARG A 144 -23.28 -11.64 6.53
CA ARG A 144 -24.61 -11.45 5.92
C ARG A 144 -25.34 -12.77 5.77
#